data_AF-A0A2V9YP11-F1
#
_entry.id   AF-A0A2V9YP11-F1
#
_cell.length_a   1.000
_cell.length_b   1.000
_cell.length_c   1.000
_cell.angle_alpha   90.00
_cell.angle_beta   90.00
_cell.angle_gamma   90.00
#
_symmetry.space_group_name_H-M   'P 1'
#
loop_
_entity.id
_entity.type
_entity.pdbx_description
1 polymer ?
#
loop_
_entity_poly.entity_id
_entity_poly.type
_entity_poly.pdbx_seq_one_letter_code
_entity_poly.pdbx_strand_id
1 'polypeptide(L)'
;MLLLLAGISAKLLAQDQKSPNHEERAKAVNVVRLINTAELWYNKGTTTKNGEIDAHGRYASWDELNNSGVLKTVQSQLAMVKDLQVSAKPEVIQGYHLDLLVSADGKSYSVALHDTRDGDGLFSVFSDQNGIIFLGSPL
;
A
#
# COMPACT_ATOMS: atom_id res chain seq x y z
N MET A 1 56.92 -32.44 -9.57
CA MET A 1 55.49 -32.58 -9.22
C MET A 1 54.88 -31.19 -9.26
N LEU A 2 54.15 -30.86 -10.32
CA LEU A 2 53.52 -29.55 -10.55
C LEU A 2 52.19 -29.52 -9.77
N LEU A 3 52.03 -28.60 -8.82
CA LEU A 3 50.75 -28.31 -8.17
C LEU A 3 50.14 -27.08 -8.84
N LEU A 4 49.23 -27.31 -9.79
CA LEU A 4 48.34 -26.29 -10.34
C LEU A 4 47.27 -25.98 -9.29
N LEU A 5 47.46 -24.90 -8.55
CA LEU A 5 46.38 -24.27 -7.77
C LEU A 5 45.49 -23.51 -8.77
N ALA A 6 44.43 -24.16 -9.21
CA ALA A 6 43.34 -23.51 -9.92
C ALA A 6 42.69 -22.50 -8.94
N GLY A 7 43.10 -21.24 -9.05
CA GLY A 7 42.43 -20.13 -8.39
C GLY A 7 41.02 -20.01 -8.96
N ILE A 8 40.06 -20.63 -8.28
CA ILE A 8 38.64 -20.35 -8.51
C ILE A 8 38.45 -18.91 -8.08
N SER A 9 38.58 -17.99 -9.05
CA SER A 9 38.06 -16.64 -8.90
C SER A 9 36.57 -16.81 -8.67
N ALA A 10 36.17 -16.78 -7.39
CA ALA A 10 34.81 -16.47 -7.04
C ALA A 10 34.54 -15.09 -7.64
N LYS A 11 34.03 -15.09 -8.87
CA LYS A 11 33.11 -14.05 -9.31
C LYS A 11 31.97 -14.17 -8.32
N LEU A 12 32.12 -13.46 -7.20
CA LEU A 12 31.01 -13.05 -6.38
C LEU A 12 30.10 -12.37 -7.40
N LEU A 13 29.09 -13.11 -7.85
CA LEU A 13 27.92 -12.52 -8.44
C LEU A 13 27.44 -11.60 -7.32
N ALA A 14 27.86 -10.34 -7.38
CA ALA A 14 27.04 -9.25 -6.89
C ALA A 14 25.74 -9.44 -7.67
N GLN A 15 24.86 -10.28 -7.12
CA GLN A 15 23.47 -10.28 -7.47
C GLN A 15 23.09 -8.84 -7.28
N ASP A 16 22.84 -8.20 -8.41
CA ASP A 16 22.35 -6.85 -8.54
C ASP A 16 21.08 -6.80 -7.66
N GLN A 17 21.27 -6.43 -6.39
CA GLN A 17 20.21 -6.20 -5.43
C GLN A 17 19.55 -4.94 -5.94
N LYS A 18 18.66 -5.15 -6.91
CA LYS A 18 17.95 -4.10 -7.60
C LYS A 18 17.11 -3.44 -6.53
N SER A 19 17.56 -2.28 -6.04
CA SER A 19 16.79 -1.42 -5.16
C SER A 19 15.34 -1.39 -5.66
N PRO A 20 14.32 -1.54 -4.79
CA PRO A 20 12.93 -1.55 -5.23
C PRO A 20 12.69 -0.43 -6.24
N ASN A 21 12.20 -0.77 -7.42
CA ASN A 21 12.12 0.15 -8.55
C ASN A 21 11.30 1.37 -8.08
N HIS A 22 11.76 2.59 -8.36
CA HIS A 22 11.06 3.82 -8.00
C HIS A 22 9.57 3.79 -8.40
N GLU A 23 9.26 3.09 -9.48
CA GLU A 23 7.90 2.80 -9.93
C GLU A 23 7.07 1.96 -8.92
N GLU A 24 7.66 0.95 -8.28
CA GLU A 24 6.99 0.11 -7.28
C GLU A 24 6.69 0.90 -6.01
N ARG A 25 7.64 1.73 -5.55
CA ARG A 25 7.41 2.64 -4.43
C ARG A 25 6.30 3.65 -4.75
N ALA A 26 6.26 4.15 -5.99
CA ALA A 26 5.17 5.02 -6.44
C ALA A 26 3.80 4.31 -6.44
N LYS A 27 3.76 3.02 -6.83
CA LYS A 27 2.55 2.18 -6.72
C LYS A 27 2.10 2.03 -5.27
N ALA A 28 3.01 1.73 -4.34
CA ALA A 28 2.72 1.64 -2.92
C ALA A 28 2.14 2.95 -2.35
N VAL A 29 2.72 4.09 -2.71
CA VAL A 29 2.16 5.41 -2.35
C VAL A 29 0.76 5.62 -2.92
N ASN A 30 0.52 5.21 -4.17
CA ASN A 30 -0.79 5.34 -4.79
C ASN A 30 -1.84 4.41 -4.15
N VAL A 31 -1.45 3.24 -3.64
CA VAL A 31 -2.35 2.39 -2.82
C VAL A 31 -2.77 3.12 -1.54
N VAL A 32 -1.83 3.75 -0.82
CA VAL A 32 -2.18 4.53 0.38
C VAL A 32 -3.08 5.73 0.04
N ARG A 33 -2.87 6.40 -1.11
CA ARG A 33 -3.79 7.45 -1.59
C ARG A 33 -5.19 6.93 -1.90
N LEU A 34 -5.29 5.74 -2.50
CA LEU A 34 -6.57 5.06 -2.75
C LEU A 34 -7.29 4.81 -1.41
N ILE A 35 -6.60 4.24 -0.42
CA ILE A 35 -7.14 3.96 0.91
C ILE A 35 -7.59 5.25 1.60
N ASN A 36 -6.75 6.29 1.66
CA ASN A 36 -7.10 7.56 2.29
C ASN A 36 -8.35 8.20 1.67
N THR A 37 -8.46 8.16 0.34
CA THR A 37 -9.64 8.72 -0.35
C THR A 37 -10.87 7.87 -0.09
N ALA A 38 -10.74 6.54 -0.11
CA ALA A 38 -11.81 5.60 0.17
C ALA A 38 -12.34 5.76 1.60
N GLU A 39 -11.46 5.91 2.59
CA GLU A 39 -11.82 6.17 3.98
C GLU A 39 -12.56 7.50 4.15
N LEU A 40 -12.06 8.57 3.49
CA LEU A 40 -12.73 9.86 3.50
C LEU A 40 -14.16 9.75 2.94
N TRP A 41 -14.33 9.07 1.81
CA TRP A 41 -15.63 8.91 1.16
C TRP A 41 -16.55 7.98 1.92
N TYR A 42 -16.02 6.90 2.50
CA TYR A 42 -16.80 5.99 3.34
C TYR A 42 -17.34 6.73 4.58
N ASN A 43 -16.48 7.50 5.24
CA ASN A 43 -16.83 8.24 6.45
C ASN A 43 -17.78 9.41 6.16
N LYS A 44 -17.43 10.29 5.22
CA LYS A 44 -18.15 11.55 4.95
C LYS A 44 -19.24 11.43 3.89
N GLY A 45 -19.31 10.30 3.21
CA GLY A 45 -20.20 10.08 2.09
C GLY A 45 -19.79 10.84 0.84
N THR A 46 -20.45 10.48 -0.25
CA THR A 46 -20.47 11.15 -1.54
C THR A 46 -21.91 11.47 -1.90
N THR A 47 -22.11 12.38 -2.85
CA THR A 47 -23.46 12.65 -3.35
C THR A 47 -23.89 11.52 -4.28
N THR A 48 -24.96 10.81 -3.88
CA THR A 48 -25.59 9.78 -4.70
C THR A 48 -26.32 10.38 -5.90
N LYS A 49 -26.74 9.53 -6.85
CA LYS A 49 -27.53 9.97 -8.03
C LYS A 49 -28.84 10.67 -7.66
N ASN A 50 -29.37 10.40 -6.46
CA ASN A 50 -30.63 10.98 -5.98
C ASN A 50 -30.41 12.25 -5.14
N GLY A 51 -29.16 12.71 -4.98
CA GLY A 51 -28.81 13.90 -4.21
C GLY A 51 -28.63 13.66 -2.70
N GLU A 52 -28.80 12.43 -2.22
CA GLU A 52 -28.53 12.06 -0.83
C GLU A 52 -27.03 11.85 -0.57
N ILE A 53 -26.59 12.04 0.67
CA ILE A 53 -25.20 11.75 1.11
C ILE A 53 -25.17 10.37 1.78
N ASP A 54 -24.34 9.46 1.29
CA ASP A 54 -24.18 8.09 1.79
C ASP A 54 -23.09 7.96 2.88
N ALA A 55 -23.08 8.88 3.83
CA ALA A 55 -22.06 8.91 4.89
C ALA A 55 -22.27 7.81 5.94
N HIS A 56 -21.22 7.07 6.28
CA HIS A 56 -21.24 6.09 7.38
C HIS A 56 -20.86 6.70 8.74
N GLY A 57 -20.22 7.87 8.77
CA GLY A 57 -19.85 8.59 10.00
C GLY A 57 -18.72 7.94 10.82
N ARG A 58 -18.02 6.97 10.23
CA ARG A 58 -16.86 6.26 10.79
C ARG A 58 -15.91 5.81 9.68
N TYR A 59 -14.68 5.48 10.06
CA TYR A 59 -13.73 4.78 9.20
C TYR A 59 -14.00 3.27 9.15
N ALA A 60 -13.48 2.60 8.14
CA ALA A 60 -13.82 1.21 7.79
C ALA A 60 -12.61 0.28 7.86
N SER A 61 -12.84 -0.99 8.19
CA SER A 61 -11.80 -2.00 8.01
C SER A 61 -11.50 -2.23 6.52
N TRP A 62 -10.37 -2.87 6.21
CA TRP A 62 -10.03 -3.20 4.82
C TRP A 62 -11.11 -4.06 4.16
N ASP A 63 -11.68 -5.02 4.90
CA ASP A 63 -12.77 -5.86 4.41
C ASP A 63 -14.04 -5.06 4.10
N GLU A 64 -14.38 -4.07 4.93
CA GLU A 64 -15.53 -3.19 4.70
C GLU A 64 -15.33 -2.32 3.46
N LEU A 65 -14.13 -1.75 3.27
CA LEU A 65 -13.80 -0.96 2.07
C LEU A 65 -13.91 -1.81 0.79
N ASN A 66 -13.43 -3.05 0.82
CA ASN A 66 -13.54 -3.98 -0.31
C ASN A 66 -15.00 -4.34 -0.66
N ASN A 67 -15.84 -4.53 0.35
CA ASN A 67 -17.22 -4.96 0.18
C ASN A 67 -18.19 -3.81 -0.09
N SER A 68 -17.85 -2.57 0.27
CA SER A 68 -18.71 -1.39 0.07
C SER A 68 -18.77 -0.90 -1.38
N GLY A 69 -17.79 -1.27 -2.21
CA GLY A 69 -17.63 -0.75 -3.56
C GLY A 69 -16.97 0.62 -3.65
N VAL A 70 -16.68 1.29 -2.52
CA VAL A 70 -16.07 2.64 -2.51
C VAL A 70 -14.72 2.68 -3.22
N LEU A 71 -13.90 1.62 -3.10
CA LEU A 71 -12.61 1.52 -3.79
C LEU A 71 -12.77 1.62 -5.30
N LYS A 72 -13.75 0.90 -5.88
CA LYS A 72 -14.03 0.94 -7.32
C LYS A 72 -14.47 2.34 -7.75
N THR A 73 -15.29 3.00 -6.94
CA THR A 73 -15.73 4.39 -7.20
C THR A 73 -14.53 5.33 -7.23
N VAL A 74 -13.65 5.28 -6.22
CA VAL A 74 -12.43 6.10 -6.18
C VAL A 74 -11.56 5.85 -7.42
N GLN A 75 -11.32 4.58 -7.78
CA GLN A 75 -10.52 4.22 -8.95
C GLN A 75 -11.11 4.74 -10.27
N SER A 76 -12.44 4.71 -10.41
CA SER A 76 -13.11 5.25 -11.60
C SER A 76 -12.99 6.77 -11.74
N GLN A 77 -12.81 7.50 -10.64
CA GLN A 77 -12.80 8.97 -10.62
C GLN A 77 -11.38 9.56 -10.60
N LEU A 78 -10.38 8.82 -10.09
CA LEU A 78 -9.03 9.32 -9.92
C LEU A 78 -8.02 8.62 -10.86
N ALA A 79 -7.52 9.37 -11.84
CA ALA A 79 -6.59 8.87 -12.86
C ALA A 79 -5.32 8.20 -12.28
N MET A 80 -4.79 8.71 -11.18
CA MET A 80 -3.54 8.22 -10.59
C MET A 80 -3.65 6.84 -9.91
N VAL A 81 -4.87 6.39 -9.60
CA VAL A 81 -5.14 5.08 -8.96
C VAL A 81 -6.00 4.16 -9.82
N LYS A 82 -6.43 4.63 -10.99
CA LYS A 82 -7.38 3.94 -11.88
C LYS A 82 -6.94 2.53 -12.26
N ASP A 83 -5.66 2.36 -12.58
CA ASP A 83 -5.11 1.09 -13.06
C ASP A 83 -4.43 0.26 -11.95
N LEU A 84 -4.59 0.67 -10.68
CA LEU A 84 -4.08 -0.13 -9.56
C LEU A 84 -4.91 -1.41 -9.40
N GLN A 85 -4.24 -2.55 -9.43
CA GLN A 85 -4.86 -3.81 -9.07
C GLN A 85 -4.56 -4.09 -7.60
N VAL A 86 -5.58 -3.93 -6.75
CA VAL A 86 -5.49 -4.23 -5.32
C VAL A 86 -6.28 -5.50 -4.99
N SER A 87 -5.73 -6.33 -4.11
CA SER A 87 -6.35 -7.54 -3.62
C SER A 87 -7.14 -7.28 -2.33
N ALA A 88 -8.18 -8.07 -2.07
CA ALA A 88 -8.92 -8.00 -0.81
C ALA A 88 -8.17 -8.65 0.38
N LYS A 89 -7.03 -9.32 0.13
CA LYS A 89 -6.20 -9.91 1.18
C LYS A 89 -5.28 -8.86 1.80
N PRO A 90 -4.68 -9.14 2.97
CA PRO A 90 -3.66 -8.26 3.56
C PRO A 90 -2.46 -8.01 2.63
N GLU A 91 -2.09 -8.98 1.78
CA GLU A 91 -1.19 -8.69 0.66
C GLU A 91 -1.97 -7.98 -0.46
N VAL A 92 -2.04 -6.65 -0.37
CA VAL A 92 -2.90 -5.84 -1.24
C VAL A 92 -2.32 -5.64 -2.63
N ILE A 93 -1.00 -5.61 -2.77
CA ILE A 93 -0.29 -5.68 -4.05
C ILE A 93 0.88 -6.64 -3.87
N GLN A 94 1.38 -7.22 -4.96
CA GLN A 94 2.44 -8.24 -4.89
C GLN A 94 3.64 -7.75 -4.07
N GLY A 95 3.94 -8.47 -2.99
CA GLY A 95 5.05 -8.17 -2.11
C GLY A 95 4.85 -6.96 -1.20
N TYR A 96 3.61 -6.52 -1.00
CA TYR A 96 3.29 -5.52 0.02
C TYR A 96 2.17 -5.98 0.95
N HIS A 97 2.44 -5.93 2.25
CA HIS A 97 1.48 -6.23 3.30
C HIS A 97 0.84 -4.95 3.85
N LEU A 98 -0.49 -4.94 3.96
CA LEU A 98 -1.29 -3.85 4.50
C LEU A 98 -1.66 -4.12 5.96
N ASP A 99 -1.32 -3.17 6.82
CA ASP A 99 -1.90 -3.01 8.16
C ASP A 99 -2.81 -1.78 8.15
N LEU A 100 -4.13 -2.01 8.16
CA LEU A 100 -5.14 -0.96 8.33
C LEU A 100 -5.86 -1.17 9.66
N LEU A 101 -5.64 -0.24 10.58
CA LEU A 101 -6.20 -0.28 11.93
C LEU A 101 -7.18 0.87 12.10
N VAL A 102 -8.41 0.55 12.50
CA VAL A 102 -9.44 1.54 12.84
C VAL A 102 -9.65 1.52 14.35
N SER A 103 -9.79 2.69 14.97
CA SER A 103 -10.07 2.80 16.40
C SER A 103 -11.43 2.16 16.76
N ALA A 104 -11.58 1.72 18.01
CA ALA A 104 -12.82 1.07 18.46
C ALA A 104 -14.07 1.95 18.31
N ASP A 105 -13.92 3.27 18.37
CA ASP A 105 -15.01 4.25 18.16
C ASP A 105 -15.21 4.64 16.67
N GLY A 106 -14.36 4.13 15.78
CA GLY A 106 -14.37 4.41 14.35
C GLY A 106 -13.97 5.85 13.98
N LYS A 107 -13.35 6.60 14.90
CA LYS A 107 -13.01 8.03 14.72
C LYS A 107 -11.58 8.29 14.27
N SER A 108 -10.71 7.29 14.24
CA SER A 108 -9.39 7.39 13.63
C SER A 108 -9.01 6.09 12.93
N TYR A 109 -8.04 6.19 12.03
CA TYR A 109 -7.38 5.03 11.46
C TYR A 109 -5.89 5.30 11.28
N SER A 110 -5.10 4.23 11.25
CA SER A 110 -3.71 4.24 10.83
C SER A 110 -3.55 3.21 9.72
N VAL A 111 -2.76 3.56 8.72
CA VAL A 111 -2.40 2.65 7.63
C VAL A 111 -0.89 2.55 7.51
N ALA A 112 -0.41 1.32 7.39
CA ALA A 112 0.96 1.00 7.02
C ALA A 112 0.97 -0.02 5.88
N LEU A 113 1.79 0.23 4.87
CA LEU A 113 1.98 -0.65 3.73
C LEU A 113 3.47 -1.03 3.66
N HIS A 114 3.77 -2.28 3.99
CA HIS A 114 5.13 -2.79 4.17
C HIS A 114 5.58 -3.56 2.94
N ASP A 115 6.75 -3.22 2.38
CA ASP A 115 7.41 -4.06 1.39
C ASP A 115 7.96 -5.32 2.08
N THR A 116 7.59 -6.50 1.58
CA THR A 116 7.95 -7.80 2.17
C THR A 116 8.98 -8.57 1.35
N ARG A 117 9.48 -7.99 0.25
CA ARG A 117 10.25 -8.74 -0.76
C ARG A 117 11.74 -8.88 -0.52
N ASP A 118 12.39 -8.10 0.35
CA ASP A 118 13.85 -8.19 0.52
C ASP A 118 14.41 -7.79 1.90
N GLY A 119 15.54 -8.45 2.25
CA GLY A 119 16.25 -8.40 3.53
C GLY A 119 17.16 -7.19 3.77
N ASP A 120 17.27 -6.27 2.82
CA ASP A 120 17.95 -4.98 3.02
C ASP A 120 16.92 -3.84 3.03
N GLY A 121 16.37 -3.60 4.22
CA GLY A 121 15.65 -2.37 4.51
C GLY A 121 14.22 -2.31 3.96
N LEU A 122 13.29 -3.06 4.59
CA LEU A 122 11.82 -2.98 4.47
C LEU A 122 11.31 -1.52 4.31
N PHE A 123 11.08 -1.11 3.07
CA PHE A 123 10.41 0.15 2.79
C PHE A 123 8.97 0.09 3.26
N SER A 124 8.46 1.15 3.88
CA SER A 124 7.07 1.22 4.30
C SER A 124 6.46 2.59 3.99
N VAL A 125 5.18 2.58 3.63
CA VAL A 125 4.38 3.79 3.43
C VAL A 125 3.38 3.86 4.56
N PHE A 126 3.32 5.00 5.24
CA PHE A 126 2.42 5.22 6.36
C PHE A 126 1.50 6.40 6.09
N SER A 127 0.28 6.35 6.64
CA SER A 127 -0.62 7.49 6.74
C SER A 127 -1.57 7.30 7.91
N ASP A 128 -2.28 8.35 8.25
CA ASP A 128 -3.36 8.34 9.24
C ASP A 128 -4.60 9.07 8.69
N GLN A 129 -5.58 9.31 9.57
CA GLN A 129 -6.81 10.02 9.24
C GLN A 129 -6.63 11.46 8.72
N ASN A 130 -5.44 12.04 8.87
CA ASN A 130 -5.13 13.36 8.33
C ASN A 130 -4.71 13.29 6.85
N GLY A 131 -4.53 12.09 6.31
CA GLY A 131 -4.21 11.86 4.90
C GLY A 131 -2.76 12.20 4.50
N ILE A 132 -1.88 12.47 5.48
CA ILE A 132 -0.47 12.77 5.24
C ILE A 132 0.29 11.45 5.07
N ILE A 133 1.06 11.35 3.99
CA ILE A 133 1.83 10.15 3.66
C ILE A 133 3.30 10.33 4.07
N PHE A 134 3.81 9.37 4.84
CA PHE A 134 5.21 9.28 5.26
C PHE A 134 5.87 8.03 4.68
N LEU A 135 7.16 8.13 4.41
CA LEU A 135 7.98 7.00 3.96
C LEU A 135 8.93 6.60 5.10
N GLY A 136 9.03 5.31 5.37
CA GLY A 136 9.95 4.75 6.36
C GLY A 136 10.86 3.69 5.77
N SER A 137 11.96 3.47 6.46
CA SER A 137 12.89 2.36 6.24
C SER A 137 13.30 1.81 7.61
N PRO A 138 13.76 0.56 7.69
CA PRO A 138 14.17 -0.03 8.95
C PRO A 138 15.43 0.65 9.48
N LEU A 139 15.64 0.49 10.78
CA LEU A 139 16.81 0.96 11.50
C LEU A 139 18.03 0.07 11.22
#